data_AF-U5TZ60-F1
#
_entry.id   AF-U5TZ60-F1
#
_cell.length_a   1.000
_cell.length_b   1.000
_cell.length_c   1.000
_cell.angle_alpha   90.00
_cell.angle_beta   90.00
_cell.angle_gamma   90.00
#
_symmetry.space_group_name_H-M   'P 1'
#
loop_
_entity.id
_entity.type
_entity.pdbx_description
1 polymer ?
#
loop_
_entity_poly.entity_id
_entity_poly.type
_entity_poly.pdbx_seq_one_letter_code
_entity_poly.pdbx_strand_id
1 'polypeptide(L)'
;MSSNVNTVLGKVSVHKLGRTLTHEHVTLSFDKFYSPPPRHLEPFLSGSISLGNIGIVRQYPYSCKYNLEFRGPEVDEAVIEDLQFFKRCGGGTIIENTTYGLNRNIPLMLRA
;
A
#
# COMPACT_ATOMS: atom_id res chain seq x y z
N MET A 1 -2.47 29.68 13.66
CA MET A 1 -2.40 28.28 13.16
C MET A 1 -1.12 28.13 12.35
N SER A 2 -0.44 26.97 12.44
CA SER A 2 0.78 26.70 11.66
C SER A 2 0.43 26.51 10.18
N SER A 3 1.12 27.21 9.28
CA SER A 3 0.96 27.11 7.82
C SER A 3 1.83 26.02 7.17
N ASN A 4 2.34 25.09 7.98
CA ASN A 4 3.20 23.99 7.55
C ASN A 4 2.71 22.64 8.08
N VAL A 5 2.99 21.60 7.32
CA VAL A 5 2.84 20.19 7.71
C VAL A 5 4.22 19.51 7.76
N ASN A 6 4.35 18.43 8.52
CA ASN A 6 5.57 17.62 8.56
C ASN A 6 5.43 16.46 7.56
N THR A 7 6.40 16.30 6.67
CA THR A 7 6.57 15.13 5.83
C THR A 7 7.75 14.29 6.35
N VAL A 8 7.99 13.13 5.76
CA VAL A 8 9.17 12.30 6.06
C VAL A 8 10.50 12.99 5.69
N LEU A 9 10.45 14.05 4.87
CA LEU A 9 11.60 14.89 4.49
C LEU A 9 11.64 16.23 5.25
N GLY A 10 10.74 16.46 6.21
CA GLY A 10 10.69 17.67 7.03
C GLY A 10 9.49 18.56 6.74
N LYS A 11 9.56 19.82 7.19
CA LYS A 11 8.43 20.76 7.13
C LYS A 11 8.19 21.27 5.71
N VAL A 12 6.94 21.29 5.29
CA VAL A 12 6.48 21.81 3.99
C VAL A 12 5.29 22.74 4.20
N SER A 13 5.24 23.85 3.47
CA SER A 13 4.09 24.76 3.48
C SER A 13 2.84 24.09 2.91
N VAL A 14 1.68 24.35 3.51
CA VAL A 14 0.40 23.81 3.03
C VAL A 14 0.10 24.16 1.57
N HIS A 15 0.61 25.29 1.07
CA HIS A 15 0.43 25.71 -0.32
C HIS A 15 1.28 24.91 -1.32
N LYS A 16 2.25 24.12 -0.85
CA LYS A 16 3.13 23.29 -1.68
C LYS A 16 2.69 21.84 -1.80
N LEU A 17 1.58 21.43 -1.15
CA LEU A 17 1.14 20.04 -1.15
C LEU A 17 0.66 19.54 -2.51
N GLY A 18 0.14 20.43 -3.35
CA GLY A 18 -0.38 20.08 -4.67
C GLY A 18 -1.61 19.16 -4.58
N ARG A 19 -1.78 18.28 -5.56
CA ARG A 19 -2.86 17.26 -5.53
C ARG A 19 -2.50 16.20 -4.51
N THR A 20 -3.36 16.00 -3.52
CA THR A 20 -3.07 15.13 -2.38
C THR A 20 -3.98 13.92 -2.36
N LEU A 21 -3.41 12.72 -2.32
CA LEU A 21 -4.14 11.51 -1.91
C LEU A 21 -4.05 11.43 -0.38
N THR A 22 -5.20 11.53 0.27
CA THR A 22 -5.26 11.74 1.73
C THR A 22 -5.27 10.45 2.55
N HIS A 23 -5.30 9.28 1.90
CA HIS A 23 -5.33 7.99 2.56
C HIS A 23 -4.79 6.90 1.65
N GLU A 24 -3.50 6.59 1.75
CA GLU A 24 -2.89 5.49 1.02
C GLU A 24 -2.00 4.64 1.95
N HIS A 25 -1.64 3.45 1.49
CA HIS A 25 -0.65 2.59 2.12
C HIS A 25 0.43 2.24 1.10
N VAL A 26 1.68 2.60 1.38
CA VAL A 26 2.83 2.29 0.49
C VAL A 26 3.57 1.02 0.88
N THR A 27 3.25 0.48 2.05
CA THR A 27 3.79 -0.75 2.61
C THR A 27 2.82 -1.21 3.68
N LEU A 28 2.43 -2.48 3.67
CA LEU A 28 1.33 -2.92 4.53
C LEU A 28 1.37 -4.42 4.75
N SER A 29 0.97 -4.84 5.94
CA SER A 29 0.64 -6.22 6.23
C SER A 29 -0.70 -6.34 6.94
N PHE A 30 -1.58 -7.13 6.34
CA PHE A 30 -2.88 -7.48 6.89
C PHE A 30 -2.97 -8.95 7.31
N ASP A 31 -1.85 -9.61 7.60
CA ASP A 31 -1.83 -11.01 8.04
C ASP A 31 -2.76 -11.27 9.25
N LYS A 32 -2.85 -10.31 10.19
CA LYS A 32 -3.76 -10.38 11.34
C LYS A 32 -5.25 -10.31 10.98
N PHE A 33 -5.59 -9.93 9.77
CA PHE A 33 -6.95 -9.84 9.23
C PHE A 33 -7.30 -11.05 8.35
N TYR A 34 -6.43 -12.07 8.31
CA TYR A 34 -6.70 -13.28 7.54
C TYR A 34 -8.01 -13.93 7.98
N SER A 35 -8.85 -14.22 6.99
CA SER A 35 -10.10 -14.96 7.16
C SER A 35 -10.06 -16.21 6.29
N PRO A 36 -10.21 -17.42 6.85
CA PRO A 36 -10.17 -18.64 6.05
C PRO A 36 -11.32 -18.65 5.02
N PRO A 37 -11.06 -19.08 3.76
CA PRO A 37 -12.11 -19.22 2.77
C PRO A 37 -12.94 -20.48 2.99
N PRO A 38 -14.08 -20.64 2.29
CA PRO A 38 -14.74 -21.94 2.15
C PRO A 38 -13.76 -23.01 1.65
N ARG A 39 -13.83 -24.22 2.22
CA ARG A 39 -12.87 -25.33 1.93
C ARG A 39 -12.65 -25.61 0.44
N HIS A 40 -13.72 -25.57 -0.35
CA HIS A 40 -13.63 -25.84 -1.80
C HIS A 40 -12.91 -24.73 -2.59
N LEU A 41 -12.68 -23.56 -1.98
CA LEU A 41 -11.97 -22.43 -2.57
C LEU A 41 -10.50 -22.33 -2.12
N GLU A 42 -10.09 -23.06 -1.09
CA GLU A 42 -8.71 -23.07 -0.58
C GLU A 42 -7.65 -23.28 -1.68
N PRO A 43 -7.82 -24.22 -2.64
CA PRO A 43 -6.81 -24.43 -3.69
C PRO A 43 -6.56 -23.22 -4.58
N PHE A 44 -7.53 -22.31 -4.71
CA PHE A 44 -7.42 -21.11 -5.54
C PHE A 44 -6.78 -19.92 -4.81
N LEU A 45 -6.73 -19.97 -3.47
CA LEU A 45 -6.35 -18.84 -2.61
C LEU A 45 -5.04 -19.07 -1.83
N SER A 46 -4.52 -20.30 -1.83
CA SER A 46 -3.30 -20.69 -1.10
C SER A 46 -1.98 -20.23 -1.75
N GLY A 47 -2.01 -19.86 -3.05
CA GLY A 47 -0.84 -19.47 -3.83
C GLY A 47 -0.72 -17.97 -4.10
N SER A 48 0.13 -17.63 -5.07
CA SER A 48 0.25 -16.27 -5.59
C SER A 48 -0.97 -15.84 -6.41
N ILE A 49 -1.11 -14.53 -6.60
CA ILE A 49 -2.15 -13.97 -7.47
C ILE A 49 -1.75 -14.23 -8.94
N SER A 50 -2.70 -14.70 -9.73
CA SER A 50 -2.57 -14.95 -11.17
C SER A 50 -3.89 -14.64 -11.89
N LEU A 51 -3.85 -14.59 -13.22
CA LEU A 51 -5.07 -14.43 -14.01
C LEU A 51 -6.07 -15.58 -13.79
N GLY A 52 -5.61 -16.77 -13.38
CA GLY A 52 -6.46 -17.93 -13.13
C GLY A 52 -7.26 -17.85 -11.82
N ASN A 53 -6.83 -17.05 -10.84
CA ASN A 53 -7.48 -16.96 -9.53
C ASN A 53 -7.94 -15.55 -9.12
N ILE A 54 -7.59 -14.50 -9.86
CA ILE A 54 -7.90 -13.11 -9.48
C ILE A 54 -9.39 -12.85 -9.23
N GLY A 55 -10.29 -13.52 -9.97
CA GLY A 55 -11.72 -13.42 -9.75
C GLY A 55 -12.16 -13.88 -8.36
N ILE A 56 -11.54 -14.94 -7.85
CA ILE A 56 -11.82 -15.49 -6.51
C ILE A 56 -11.14 -14.63 -5.44
N VAL A 57 -9.90 -14.19 -5.66
CA VAL A 57 -9.19 -13.28 -4.75
C VAL A 57 -9.98 -11.99 -4.53
N ARG A 58 -10.60 -11.43 -5.58
CA ARG A 58 -11.45 -10.23 -5.46
C ARG A 58 -12.70 -10.44 -4.60
N GLN A 59 -13.26 -11.66 -4.59
CA GLN A 59 -14.41 -12.00 -3.74
C GLN A 59 -13.99 -12.32 -2.30
N TYR A 60 -12.77 -12.86 -2.10
CA TYR A 60 -12.23 -13.27 -0.81
C TYR A 60 -10.83 -12.66 -0.57
N PRO A 61 -10.70 -11.32 -0.52
CA PRO A 61 -9.40 -10.65 -0.51
C PRO A 61 -8.59 -10.95 0.76
N TYR A 62 -9.28 -11.19 1.88
CA TYR A 62 -8.66 -11.54 3.16
C TYR A 62 -8.37 -13.04 3.32
N SER A 63 -8.67 -13.85 2.31
CA SER A 63 -8.42 -15.29 2.33
C SER A 63 -7.20 -15.72 1.54
N CYS A 64 -6.55 -14.80 0.83
CA CYS A 64 -5.30 -15.05 0.13
C CYS A 64 -4.14 -14.41 0.91
N LYS A 65 -3.29 -15.22 1.53
CA LYS A 65 -2.15 -14.70 2.32
C LYS A 65 -1.19 -13.86 1.47
N TYR A 66 -1.00 -14.24 0.21
CA TYR A 66 -0.20 -13.44 -0.73
C TYR A 66 -0.81 -12.04 -0.93
N ASN A 67 -2.13 -11.91 -1.02
CA ASN A 67 -2.82 -10.63 -1.16
C ASN A 67 -2.77 -9.76 0.11
N LEU A 68 -2.57 -10.38 1.28
CA LEU A 68 -2.48 -9.68 2.57
C LEU A 68 -1.10 -9.10 2.85
N GLU A 69 -0.10 -9.47 2.05
CA GLU A 69 1.28 -9.03 2.21
C GLU A 69 1.65 -8.05 1.10
N PHE A 70 1.69 -6.76 1.44
CA PHE A 70 2.03 -5.67 0.54
C PHE A 70 3.37 -5.04 0.95
N ARG A 71 4.43 -5.87 0.93
CA ARG A 71 5.81 -5.47 1.24
C ARG A 71 6.80 -6.46 0.65
N GLY A 72 8.05 -6.04 0.50
CA GLY A 72 9.18 -6.89 0.09
C GLY A 72 9.89 -6.32 -1.14
N PRO A 73 11.09 -6.80 -1.50
CA PRO A 73 11.93 -6.13 -2.49
C PRO A 73 11.24 -5.83 -3.82
N GLU A 74 10.54 -6.81 -4.41
CA GLU A 74 9.83 -6.62 -5.69
C GLU A 74 8.61 -5.68 -5.55
N VAL A 75 7.88 -5.77 -4.43
CA VAL A 75 6.71 -4.92 -4.15
C VAL A 75 7.16 -3.48 -3.90
N ASP A 76 8.25 -3.28 -3.17
CA ASP A 76 8.82 -1.98 -2.85
C ASP A 76 9.24 -1.23 -4.14
N GLU A 77 9.84 -1.91 -5.12
CA GLU A 77 10.15 -1.30 -6.42
C GLU A 77 8.89 -0.95 -7.22
N ALA A 78 7.89 -1.85 -7.25
CA ALA A 78 6.63 -1.58 -7.94
C ALA A 78 5.88 -0.39 -7.32
N VAL A 79 5.88 -0.28 -5.99
CA VAL A 79 5.32 0.88 -5.27
C VAL A 79 6.05 2.16 -5.66
N ILE A 80 7.38 2.16 -5.74
CA ILE A 80 8.13 3.35 -6.16
C ILE A 80 7.74 3.76 -7.59
N GLU A 81 7.58 2.79 -8.51
CA GLU A 81 7.12 3.07 -9.86
C GLU A 81 5.74 3.74 -9.89
N ASP A 82 4.79 3.24 -9.09
CA ASP A 82 3.44 3.80 -8.95
C ASP A 82 3.46 5.22 -8.36
N LEU A 83 4.31 5.48 -7.34
CA LEU A 83 4.49 6.81 -6.74
C LEU A 83 5.07 7.80 -7.75
N GLN A 84 6.06 7.36 -8.53
CA GLN A 84 6.61 8.18 -9.61
C GLN A 84 5.59 8.42 -10.72
N PHE A 85 4.74 7.43 -11.03
CA PHE A 85 3.65 7.59 -11.98
C PHE A 85 2.64 8.64 -11.51
N PHE A 86 2.19 8.57 -10.25
CA PHE A 86 1.32 9.58 -9.65
C PHE A 86 1.91 10.99 -9.80
N LYS A 87 3.20 11.16 -9.50
CA LYS A 87 3.91 12.43 -9.67
C LYS A 87 3.93 12.90 -11.13
N ARG A 88 4.20 12.01 -12.09
CA ARG A 88 4.15 12.32 -13.55
C ARG A 88 2.76 12.77 -13.99
N CYS A 89 1.71 12.26 -13.36
CA CYS A 89 0.31 12.66 -13.59
C CYS A 89 -0.12 13.94 -12.84
N GLY A 90 0.82 14.69 -12.25
CA GLY A 90 0.55 15.93 -11.52
C GLY A 90 0.16 15.74 -10.05
N GLY A 91 0.40 14.54 -9.52
CA GLY A 91 0.34 14.25 -8.09
C GLY A 91 1.35 15.05 -7.28
N GLY A 92 0.94 15.54 -6.11
CA GLY A 92 1.77 16.36 -5.23
C GLY A 92 2.18 15.63 -3.96
N THR A 93 1.20 15.21 -3.15
CA THR A 93 1.44 14.62 -1.82
C THR A 93 0.63 13.33 -1.63
N ILE A 94 1.20 12.37 -0.90
CA ILE A 94 0.48 11.19 -0.43
C ILE A 94 0.57 11.16 1.09
N ILE A 95 -0.56 10.94 1.75
CA ILE A 95 -0.61 10.66 3.18
C ILE A 95 -0.58 9.14 3.34
N GLU A 96 0.53 8.67 3.90
CA GLU A 96 0.79 7.27 4.20
C GLU A 96 0.21 6.92 5.57
N ASN A 97 -0.76 6.01 5.60
CA ASN A 97 -1.61 5.75 6.76
C ASN A 97 -1.23 4.45 7.49
N THR A 98 -0.13 3.80 7.14
CA THR A 98 0.30 2.58 7.83
C THR A 98 0.81 2.93 9.22
N THR A 99 0.24 2.27 10.23
CA THR A 99 0.54 2.55 11.64
C THR A 99 1.26 1.38 12.30
N TYR A 100 1.52 1.51 13.60
CA TYR A 100 2.03 0.42 14.41
C TYR A 100 1.08 -0.78 14.35
N GLY A 101 1.62 -1.96 14.06
CA GLY A 101 0.84 -3.19 13.86
C GLY A 101 0.53 -3.53 12.40
N LEU A 102 0.74 -2.58 11.47
CA LEU A 102 0.56 -2.77 10.03
C LEU A 102 1.89 -2.82 9.25
N ASN A 103 3.03 -2.85 9.96
CA ASN A 103 4.40 -2.95 9.41
C ASN A 103 4.85 -1.75 8.54
N ARG A 104 4.72 -0.53 9.07
CA ARG A 104 5.23 0.69 8.44
C ARG A 104 6.74 0.63 8.11
N ASN A 105 7.13 1.00 6.89
CA ASN A 105 8.52 1.06 6.41
C ASN A 105 8.94 2.51 6.07
N ILE A 106 9.55 3.22 7.03
CA ILE A 106 10.03 4.60 6.82
C ILE A 106 11.18 4.69 5.80
N PRO A 107 12.19 3.80 5.79
CA PRO A 107 13.22 3.80 4.76
C PRO A 107 12.69 3.76 3.33
N LEU A 108 11.62 3.01 3.06
CA LEU A 108 10.97 3.00 1.73
C LEU A 108 10.42 4.38 1.36
N MET A 109 9.75 5.07 2.29
CA MET A 109 9.16 6.39 2.04
C MET A 109 10.19 7.48 1.73
N LEU A 110 11.44 7.29 2.15
CA LEU A 110 12.55 8.21 1.85
C LEU A 110 13.12 8.01 0.44
N ARG A 111 12.76 6.93 -0.25
CA ARG A 111 13.24 6.59 -1.61
C ARG A 111 12.35 7.15 -2.73
N ALA A 112 11.11 7.53 -2.41
CA ALA A 112 10.07 7.90 -3.37
C ALA A 112 10.11 9.38 -3.82
#